data_AF-A0A8T5PIV0-F1
#
_entry.id   AF-A0A8T5PIV0-F1
#
_cell.length_a   1.000
_cell.length_b   1.000
_cell.length_c   1.000
_cell.angle_alpha   90.00
_cell.angle_beta   90.00
_cell.angle_gamma   90.00
#
_symmetry.space_group_name_H-M   'P 1'
#
loop_
_entity.id
_entity.type
_entity.pdbx_description
1 polymer ?
#
loop_
_entity_poly.entity_id
_entity_poly.type
_entity_poly.pdbx_seq_one_letter_code
_entity_poly.pdbx_strand_id
1 'polypeptide(L)'
;MRKGLNALEIVFGMLLLVIVTFVLIKLITNIVTEKKVTEPLQQFDQAYKFSQEVAKCKDLCSKYLTNDCNIRDAVDYCLTKVNIDINGNKKTGENYAGGLVANLPYCEDGLYCFHIDDCSCGTYRLNPENCRKILCQYYINNIGIDPSQAAKIITGPKGINFGTCDPNIEKWNIELPYENYNLKPYFWTDNAQYTTKGTPNIDPQQENFVCFEYSSSTNE
;
A
#
# COMPACT_ATOMS: atom_id res chain seq x y z
N MET A 1 86.22 3.76 -1.33
CA MET A 1 85.06 3.31 -0.52
C MET A 1 83.81 4.04 -1.01
N ARG A 2 83.00 3.41 -1.88
CA ARG A 2 81.75 3.96 -2.45
C ARG A 2 80.62 2.90 -2.45
N LYS A 3 80.70 1.90 -1.56
CA LYS A 3 79.73 0.78 -1.49
C LYS A 3 78.61 1.00 -0.46
N GLY A 4 78.65 2.09 0.31
CA GLY A 4 77.64 2.42 1.33
C GLY A 4 76.48 3.32 0.86
N LEU A 5 76.65 4.03 -0.26
CA LEU A 5 75.62 4.96 -0.77
C LEU A 5 74.44 4.23 -1.42
N ASN A 6 74.68 3.09 -2.07
CA ASN A 6 73.62 2.34 -2.76
C ASN A 6 72.66 1.63 -1.80
N ALA A 7 73.12 1.25 -0.60
CA ALA A 7 72.27 0.58 0.39
C ALA A 7 71.30 1.57 1.07
N LEU A 8 71.75 2.81 1.31
CA LEU A 8 70.96 3.83 1.98
C LEU A 8 69.80 4.33 1.09
N GLU A 9 70.03 4.44 -0.22
CA GLU A 9 69.02 4.85 -1.20
C GLU A 9 67.86 3.83 -1.32
N ILE A 10 68.17 2.53 -1.26
CA ILE A 10 67.15 1.45 -1.30
C ILE A 10 66.25 1.50 -0.06
N VAL A 11 66.82 1.73 1.13
CA VAL A 11 66.05 1.82 2.37
C VAL A 11 65.12 3.04 2.37
N PHE A 12 65.59 4.18 1.86
CA PHE A 12 64.77 5.38 1.74
C PHE A 12 63.63 5.21 0.73
N GLY A 13 63.90 4.53 -0.39
CA GLY A 13 62.87 4.18 -1.39
C GLY A 13 61.77 3.29 -0.81
N MET A 14 62.12 2.28 0.00
CA MET A 14 61.13 1.44 0.68
C MET A 14 60.28 2.21 1.68
N LEU A 15 60.87 3.12 2.45
CA LEU A 15 60.14 3.93 3.44
C LEU A 15 59.08 4.82 2.76
N LEU A 16 59.45 5.45 1.64
CA LEU A 16 58.54 6.33 0.89
C LEU A 16 57.36 5.54 0.33
N LEU A 17 57.59 4.32 -0.17
CA LEU A 17 56.55 3.43 -0.70
C LEU A 17 55.55 3.01 0.39
N VAL A 18 56.03 2.75 1.62
CA VAL A 18 55.17 2.44 2.77
C VAL A 18 54.28 3.64 3.15
N ILE A 19 54.83 4.86 3.14
CA ILE A 19 54.04 6.07 3.44
C ILE A 19 52.94 6.27 2.40
N VAL A 20 53.26 6.12 1.10
CA VAL A 20 52.28 6.27 0.02
C VAL A 20 51.17 5.23 0.11
N THR A 21 51.50 3.97 0.41
CA THR A 21 50.48 2.92 0.59
C THR A 21 49.60 3.19 1.82
N PHE A 22 50.16 3.68 2.93
CA PHE A 22 49.35 4.09 4.09
C PHE A 22 48.39 5.25 3.77
N VAL A 23 48.84 6.24 3.00
CA VAL A 23 47.98 7.36 2.57
C VAL A 23 46.86 6.88 1.65
N LEU A 24 47.16 5.97 0.71
CA LEU A 24 46.14 5.37 -0.16
C LEU A 24 45.12 4.55 0.63
N ILE A 25 45.58 3.73 1.59
CA ILE A 25 44.67 2.97 2.46
C ILE A 25 43.78 3.93 3.25
N LYS A 26 44.33 5.00 3.84
CA LYS A 26 43.54 6.02 4.55
C LYS A 26 42.54 6.74 3.65
N LEU A 27 42.89 7.00 2.40
CA LEU A 27 42.00 7.66 1.45
C LEU A 27 40.85 6.73 1.06
N ILE A 28 41.13 5.45 0.79
CA ILE A 28 40.11 4.45 0.49
C ILE A 28 39.23 4.20 1.71
N THR A 29 39.79 4.02 2.92
CA THR A 29 38.96 3.87 4.12
C THR A 29 38.14 5.11 4.40
N ASN A 30 38.64 6.33 4.21
CA ASN A 30 37.81 7.54 4.35
C ASN A 30 36.68 7.64 3.31
N ILE A 31 36.85 7.08 2.11
CA ILE A 31 35.79 7.02 1.10
C ILE A 31 34.78 5.90 1.43
N VAL A 32 35.25 4.80 2.03
CA VAL A 32 34.45 3.60 2.32
C VAL A 32 33.84 3.63 3.73
N THR A 33 34.30 4.50 4.63
CA THR A 33 33.72 4.66 5.97
C THR A 33 32.41 5.44 5.86
N GLU A 34 31.37 4.71 5.48
CA GLU A 34 30.00 4.78 5.96
C GLU A 34 29.41 6.20 6.08
N LYS A 35 28.87 6.70 4.96
CA LYS A 35 27.51 7.24 5.08
C LYS A 35 26.64 6.08 5.58
N LYS A 36 26.20 6.14 6.84
CA LYS A 36 25.29 5.16 7.45
C LYS A 36 24.19 4.82 6.43
N VAL A 37 24.27 3.62 5.87
CA VAL A 37 23.32 3.05 4.91
C VAL A 37 22.07 2.60 5.68
N THR A 38 21.54 3.44 6.56
CA THR A 38 20.33 3.12 7.34
C THR A 38 19.06 3.47 6.58
N GLU A 39 19.12 4.37 5.60
CA GLU A 39 17.97 4.77 4.78
C GLU A 39 17.61 3.74 3.69
N PRO A 40 18.56 3.14 2.93
CA PRO A 40 18.21 2.18 1.89
C PRO A 40 17.52 0.95 2.46
N LEU A 41 17.99 0.44 3.60
CA LEU A 41 17.41 -0.72 4.29
C LEU A 41 15.94 -0.50 4.72
N GLN A 42 15.56 0.73 5.06
CA GLN A 42 14.18 1.03 5.47
C GLN A 42 13.21 1.01 4.28
N GLN A 43 13.62 1.57 3.14
CA GLN A 43 12.84 1.50 1.90
C GLN A 43 12.68 0.05 1.40
N PHE A 44 13.71 -0.80 1.60
CA PHE A 44 13.62 -2.22 1.26
C PHE A 44 12.60 -2.98 2.12
N ASP A 45 12.54 -2.74 3.43
CA ASP A 45 11.61 -3.46 4.32
C ASP A 45 10.15 -3.10 4.00
N GLN A 46 9.87 -1.83 3.71
CA GLN A 46 8.55 -1.38 3.27
C GLN A 46 8.16 -1.95 1.90
N ALA A 47 9.07 -1.90 0.93
CA ALA A 47 8.85 -2.51 -0.39
C ALA A 47 8.60 -4.02 -0.28
N TYR A 48 9.31 -4.69 0.63
CA TYR A 48 9.13 -6.11 0.89
C TYR A 48 7.76 -6.43 1.49
N LYS A 49 7.34 -5.69 2.54
CA LYS A 49 6.00 -5.84 3.13
C LYS A 49 4.88 -5.54 2.14
N PHE A 50 5.03 -4.48 1.33
CA PHE A 50 4.11 -4.19 0.25
C PHE A 50 4.02 -5.35 -0.75
N SER A 51 5.16 -5.90 -1.16
CA SER A 51 5.20 -7.05 -2.06
C SER A 51 4.54 -8.30 -1.45
N GLN A 52 4.63 -8.50 -0.13
CA GLN A 52 3.94 -9.62 0.54
C GLN A 52 2.43 -9.45 0.52
N GLU A 53 1.91 -8.26 0.82
CA GLU A 53 0.48 -8.00 0.78
C GLU A 53 -0.08 -8.06 -0.65
N VAL A 54 0.67 -7.58 -1.64
CA VAL A 54 0.32 -7.78 -3.07
C VAL A 54 0.28 -9.26 -3.41
N ALA A 55 1.25 -10.06 -2.97
CA ALA A 55 1.26 -11.50 -3.22
C ALA A 55 0.06 -12.21 -2.59
N LYS A 56 -0.33 -11.83 -1.36
CA LYS A 56 -1.53 -12.32 -0.69
C LYS A 56 -2.81 -11.99 -1.47
N CYS A 57 -2.94 -10.76 -1.98
CA CYS A 57 -4.08 -10.39 -2.81
C CYS A 57 -4.12 -11.14 -4.14
N LYS A 58 -2.96 -11.38 -4.76
CA LYS A 58 -2.82 -12.21 -5.97
C LYS A 58 -3.19 -13.67 -5.73
N ASP A 59 -2.85 -14.23 -4.57
CA ASP A 59 -3.24 -15.59 -4.19
C ASP A 59 -4.77 -15.71 -4.07
N LEU A 60 -5.41 -14.76 -3.38
CA LEU A 60 -6.87 -14.69 -3.30
C LEU A 60 -7.53 -14.51 -4.66
N CYS A 61 -6.97 -13.65 -5.52
CA CYS A 61 -7.45 -13.50 -6.89
C CYS A 61 -7.29 -14.81 -7.68
N SER A 62 -6.13 -15.46 -7.60
CA SER A 62 -5.89 -16.74 -8.26
C SER A 62 -6.87 -17.81 -7.80
N LYS A 63 -7.18 -17.86 -6.50
CA LYS A 63 -8.19 -18.76 -5.93
C LYS A 63 -9.58 -18.47 -6.51
N TYR A 64 -9.99 -17.20 -6.55
CA TYR A 64 -11.24 -16.77 -7.18
C TYR A 64 -11.32 -17.20 -8.65
N LEU A 65 -10.26 -17.00 -9.42
CA LEU A 65 -10.20 -17.38 -10.84
C LEU A 65 -10.18 -18.90 -11.06
N THR A 66 -9.52 -19.66 -10.17
CA THR A 66 -9.43 -21.12 -10.28
C THR A 66 -10.75 -21.80 -9.92
N ASN A 67 -11.57 -21.18 -9.06
CA ASN A 67 -12.85 -21.72 -8.62
C ASN A 67 -14.03 -21.18 -9.47
N ASP A 68 -13.82 -21.01 -10.78
CA ASP A 68 -14.84 -20.53 -11.73
C ASP A 68 -15.55 -19.24 -11.26
N CYS A 69 -14.78 -18.34 -10.66
CA CYS A 69 -15.26 -17.03 -10.21
C CYS A 69 -16.33 -17.13 -9.11
N ASN A 70 -16.11 -18.05 -8.17
CA ASN A 70 -16.98 -18.29 -7.04
C ASN A 70 -17.20 -17.03 -6.18
N ILE A 71 -18.48 -16.75 -5.84
CA ILE A 71 -18.86 -15.58 -5.04
C ILE A 71 -18.17 -15.55 -3.66
N ARG A 72 -17.91 -16.70 -3.04
CA ARG A 72 -17.28 -16.77 -1.71
C ARG A 72 -15.81 -16.34 -1.77
N ASP A 73 -15.08 -16.76 -2.80
CA ASP A 73 -13.69 -16.35 -2.98
C ASP A 73 -13.59 -14.86 -3.35
N ALA A 74 -14.57 -14.34 -4.09
CA ALA A 74 -14.69 -12.91 -4.33
C ALA A 74 -14.93 -12.12 -3.03
N VAL A 75 -15.77 -12.63 -2.12
CA VAL A 75 -15.98 -12.05 -0.79
C VAL A 75 -14.69 -12.05 0.03
N ASP A 76 -13.95 -13.16 0.04
CA ASP A 76 -12.66 -13.26 0.73
C ASP A 76 -11.66 -12.20 0.19
N TYR A 77 -11.58 -12.04 -1.14
CA TYR A 77 -10.77 -11.00 -1.78
C TYR A 77 -11.23 -9.58 -1.38
N CYS A 78 -12.53 -9.30 -1.48
CA CYS A 78 -13.11 -7.98 -1.22
C CYS A 78 -13.01 -7.54 0.24
N LEU A 79 -13.06 -8.47 1.20
CA LEU A 79 -12.93 -8.17 2.64
C LEU A 79 -11.50 -8.20 3.15
N THR A 80 -10.54 -8.67 2.34
CA THR A 80 -9.15 -8.74 2.77
C THR A 80 -8.53 -7.36 2.84
N LYS A 81 -8.27 -6.92 4.08
CA LYS A 81 -7.49 -5.73 4.38
C LYS A 81 -6.01 -5.95 4.11
N VAL A 82 -5.40 -4.88 3.63
CA VAL A 82 -3.97 -4.78 3.34
C VAL A 82 -3.30 -4.04 4.49
N ASN A 83 -2.33 -4.67 5.15
CA ASN A 83 -1.63 -4.09 6.29
C ASN A 83 -0.25 -3.58 5.86
N ILE A 84 -0.20 -2.35 5.36
CA ILE A 84 1.06 -1.69 4.98
C ILE A 84 1.26 -0.41 5.79
N ASP A 85 2.53 -0.06 5.99
CA ASP A 85 2.98 1.19 6.60
C ASP A 85 3.12 2.22 5.47
N ILE A 86 2.14 3.12 5.33
CA ILE A 86 2.08 4.08 4.23
C ILE A 86 2.72 5.41 4.66
N ASN A 87 2.66 5.74 5.95
CA ASN A 87 3.23 6.99 6.49
C ASN A 87 4.73 6.87 6.88
N GLY A 88 5.27 5.65 6.92
CA GLY A 88 6.67 5.37 7.19
C GLY A 88 7.07 5.29 8.66
N ASN A 89 6.12 5.13 9.57
CA ASN A 89 6.36 5.12 11.01
C ASN A 89 6.63 3.72 11.60
N LYS A 90 6.72 2.69 10.75
CA LYS A 90 6.96 1.28 11.08
C LYS A 90 5.80 0.57 11.77
N LYS A 91 4.60 1.15 11.75
CA LYS A 91 3.38 0.51 12.20
C LYS A 91 2.43 0.36 11.02
N THR A 92 1.48 -0.55 11.15
CA THR A 92 0.54 -0.88 10.07
C THR A 92 -0.87 -0.85 10.62
N GLY A 93 -1.83 -0.39 9.81
CA GLY A 93 -3.24 -0.37 10.18
C GLY A 93 -3.55 0.59 11.32
N GLU A 94 -2.78 1.68 11.43
CA GLU A 94 -3.08 2.71 12.41
C GLU A 94 -4.31 3.52 12.01
N ASN A 95 -5.15 3.81 13.00
CA ASN A 95 -6.24 4.75 12.81
C ASN A 95 -5.67 6.15 12.60
N TYR A 96 -6.33 6.96 11.78
CA TYR A 96 -5.94 8.33 11.46
C TYR A 96 -4.62 8.48 10.70
N ALA A 97 -3.96 7.39 10.33
CA ALA A 97 -2.77 7.38 9.50
C ALA A 97 -3.16 7.27 8.02
N GLY A 98 -2.60 8.15 7.18
CA GLY A 98 -2.79 8.09 5.74
C GLY A 98 -1.48 8.37 5.00
N GLY A 99 -1.42 7.95 3.75
CA GLY A 99 -0.30 8.25 2.86
C GLY A 99 -0.65 7.95 1.41
N LEU A 100 0.37 7.88 0.55
CA LEU A 100 0.18 7.65 -0.89
C LEU A 100 0.48 6.20 -1.28
N VAL A 101 -0.45 5.57 -2.00
CA VAL A 101 -0.23 4.29 -2.68
C VAL A 101 -0.50 4.51 -4.16
N ALA A 102 0.49 4.25 -5.03
CA ALA A 102 0.41 4.52 -6.47
C ALA A 102 -0.04 5.97 -6.79
N ASN A 103 0.50 6.95 -6.03
CA ASN A 103 0.15 8.38 -6.12
C ASN A 103 -1.29 8.74 -5.75
N LEU A 104 -2.04 7.81 -5.15
CA LEU A 104 -3.40 8.04 -4.66
C LEU A 104 -3.40 8.05 -3.11
N PRO A 105 -4.15 8.96 -2.47
CA PRO A 105 -4.22 9.02 -1.01
C PRO A 105 -5.10 7.90 -0.46
N TYR A 106 -4.63 7.20 0.58
CA TYR A 106 -5.41 6.20 1.31
C TYR A 106 -5.12 6.27 2.80
N CYS A 107 -6.11 5.89 3.61
CA CYS A 107 -5.89 5.56 5.02
C CYS A 107 -5.29 4.17 5.17
N GLU A 108 -4.40 3.97 6.13
CA GLU A 108 -3.79 2.66 6.41
C GLU A 108 -4.83 1.62 6.87
N ASP A 109 -5.86 2.04 7.59
CA ASP A 109 -6.92 1.18 8.11
C ASP A 109 -8.07 0.93 7.10
N GLY A 110 -8.04 1.62 5.96
CA GLY A 110 -9.03 1.59 4.88
C GLY A 110 -8.53 0.97 3.57
N LEU A 111 -7.38 0.30 3.58
CA LEU A 111 -6.79 -0.33 2.39
C LEU A 111 -7.20 -1.81 2.29
N TYR A 112 -7.53 -2.24 1.07
CA TYR A 112 -8.08 -3.56 0.73
C TYR A 112 -7.45 -4.05 -0.57
N CYS A 113 -7.56 -5.35 -0.86
CA CYS A 113 -6.91 -5.95 -2.03
C CYS A 113 -7.26 -5.27 -3.37
N PHE A 114 -8.52 -4.89 -3.58
CA PHE A 114 -8.97 -4.21 -4.80
C PHE A 114 -8.35 -2.82 -5.02
N HIS A 115 -7.64 -2.26 -4.04
CA HIS A 115 -6.89 -1.00 -4.20
C HIS A 115 -5.48 -1.21 -4.74
N ILE A 116 -4.87 -2.39 -4.53
CA ILE A 116 -3.45 -2.64 -4.84
C ILE A 116 -3.24 -3.71 -5.91
N ASP A 117 -4.27 -4.49 -6.22
CA ASP A 117 -4.24 -5.54 -7.22
C ASP A 117 -5.51 -5.47 -8.08
N ASP A 118 -5.37 -5.75 -9.38
CA ASP A 118 -6.49 -5.72 -10.32
C ASP A 118 -6.96 -7.14 -10.64
N CYS A 119 -7.98 -7.60 -9.92
CA CYS A 119 -8.55 -8.92 -10.13
C CYS A 119 -9.81 -8.86 -11.02
N SER A 120 -9.86 -9.66 -12.09
CA SER A 120 -11.00 -9.71 -12.99
C SER A 120 -11.29 -11.12 -13.52
N CYS A 121 -12.58 -11.47 -13.58
CA CYS A 121 -13.08 -12.69 -14.20
C CYS A 121 -13.90 -12.33 -15.45
N GLY A 122 -13.35 -12.61 -16.63
CA GLY A 122 -13.97 -12.22 -17.90
C GLY A 122 -14.13 -10.70 -17.99
N THR A 123 -15.36 -10.22 -18.13
CA THR A 123 -15.69 -8.78 -18.14
C THR A 123 -15.93 -8.20 -16.75
N TYR A 124 -15.94 -9.03 -15.71
CA TYR A 124 -16.29 -8.63 -14.35
C TYR A 124 -15.04 -8.36 -13.51
N ARG A 125 -14.83 -7.10 -13.11
CA ARG A 125 -13.67 -6.66 -12.34
C ARG A 125 -14.03 -6.50 -10.86
N LEU A 126 -13.22 -6.99 -9.93
CA LEU A 126 -13.39 -6.83 -8.48
C LEU A 126 -12.91 -5.45 -8.01
N ASN A 127 -13.57 -4.40 -8.51
CA ASN A 127 -13.36 -3.02 -8.07
C ASN A 127 -14.22 -2.71 -6.80
N PRO A 128 -14.06 -1.55 -6.15
CA PRO A 128 -14.81 -1.23 -4.92
C PRO A 128 -16.32 -1.34 -5.08
N GLU A 129 -16.87 -0.85 -6.20
CA GLU A 129 -18.30 -0.90 -6.50
C GLU A 129 -18.81 -2.34 -6.61
N ASN A 130 -18.14 -3.16 -7.42
CA ASN A 130 -18.49 -4.55 -7.64
C ASN A 130 -18.29 -5.40 -6.39
N CYS A 131 -17.25 -5.13 -5.59
CA CYS A 131 -17.07 -5.76 -4.29
C CYS A 131 -18.26 -5.54 -3.35
N ARG A 132 -18.80 -4.31 -3.30
CA ARG A 132 -20.02 -4.03 -2.53
C ARG A 132 -21.24 -4.79 -3.06
N LYS A 133 -21.39 -4.89 -4.38
CA LYS A 133 -22.47 -5.67 -5.02
C LYS A 133 -22.38 -7.15 -4.67
N ILE A 134 -21.20 -7.74 -4.81
CA ILE A 134 -20.91 -9.14 -4.45
C ILE A 134 -21.23 -9.39 -2.98
N LEU A 135 -20.80 -8.50 -2.08
CA LEU A 135 -21.08 -8.63 -0.66
C LEU A 135 -22.59 -8.58 -0.38
N CYS A 136 -23.33 -7.66 -1.00
CA CYS A 136 -24.79 -7.62 -0.89
C CYS A 136 -25.41 -8.94 -1.35
N GLN A 137 -25.04 -9.42 -2.54
CA GLN A 137 -25.53 -10.69 -3.09
C GLN A 137 -25.22 -11.86 -2.17
N TYR A 138 -23.99 -11.94 -1.63
CA TYR A 138 -23.59 -13.00 -0.71
C TYR A 138 -24.40 -12.97 0.59
N TYR A 139 -24.54 -11.82 1.25
CA TYR A 139 -25.27 -11.74 2.51
C TYR A 139 -26.77 -12.01 2.33
N ILE A 140 -27.38 -11.57 1.23
CA ILE A 140 -28.80 -11.79 0.95
C ILE A 140 -29.03 -13.24 0.50
N ASN A 141 -28.32 -13.70 -0.53
CA ASN A 141 -28.64 -14.97 -1.20
C ASN A 141 -28.02 -16.17 -0.49
N ASN A 142 -26.81 -16.04 0.06
CA ASN A 142 -26.07 -17.17 0.66
C ASN A 142 -26.25 -17.24 2.18
N ILE A 143 -26.41 -16.11 2.86
CA ILE A 143 -26.61 -16.06 4.32
C ILE A 143 -28.07 -15.86 4.71
N GLY A 144 -28.90 -15.27 3.85
CA GLY A 144 -30.32 -15.01 4.13
C GLY A 144 -30.56 -13.79 5.03
N ILE A 145 -29.64 -12.82 5.02
CA ILE A 145 -29.76 -11.58 5.80
C ILE A 145 -30.65 -10.57 5.05
N ASP A 146 -31.49 -9.85 5.79
CA ASP A 146 -32.29 -8.76 5.25
C ASP A 146 -31.41 -7.70 4.55
N PRO A 147 -31.80 -7.16 3.38
CA PRO A 147 -31.00 -6.19 2.64
C PRO A 147 -30.54 -4.96 3.44
N SER A 148 -31.36 -4.47 4.39
CA SER A 148 -30.99 -3.33 5.24
C SER A 148 -29.94 -3.70 6.28
N GLN A 149 -29.97 -4.94 6.79
CA GLN A 149 -28.97 -5.45 7.72
C GLN A 149 -27.67 -5.78 6.99
N ALA A 150 -27.75 -6.37 5.79
CA ALA A 150 -26.60 -6.62 4.93
C ALA A 150 -25.87 -5.31 4.61
N ALA A 151 -26.59 -4.26 4.24
CA ALA A 151 -26.02 -2.93 4.03
C ALA A 151 -25.25 -2.45 5.27
N LYS A 152 -25.83 -2.54 6.48
CA LYS A 152 -25.16 -2.15 7.74
C LYS A 152 -23.91 -2.98 8.05
N ILE A 153 -23.88 -4.26 7.69
CA ILE A 153 -22.69 -5.11 7.86
C ILE A 153 -21.58 -4.67 6.91
N ILE A 154 -21.92 -4.46 5.64
CA ILE A 154 -20.99 -4.07 4.58
C ILE A 154 -20.41 -2.69 4.84
N THR A 155 -21.21 -1.78 5.38
CA THR A 155 -20.81 -0.41 5.65
C THR A 155 -20.20 -0.19 7.03
N GLY A 156 -20.41 -1.16 7.93
CA GLY A 156 -19.95 -1.10 9.32
C GLY A 156 -18.48 -1.49 9.51
N PRO A 157 -18.01 -1.58 10.77
CA PRO A 157 -16.60 -1.83 11.10
C PRO A 157 -16.03 -3.16 10.57
N LYS A 158 -16.91 -4.14 10.29
CA LYS A 158 -16.53 -5.47 9.79
C LYS A 158 -16.55 -5.57 8.26
N GLY A 159 -17.06 -4.55 7.57
CA GLY A 159 -17.20 -4.55 6.12
C GLY A 159 -16.09 -3.76 5.44
N ILE A 160 -16.45 -3.09 4.34
CA ILE A 160 -15.56 -2.21 3.59
C ILE A 160 -15.71 -0.80 4.14
N ASN A 161 -14.68 -0.32 4.83
CA ASN A 161 -14.60 1.04 5.35
C ASN A 161 -13.54 1.85 4.60
N PHE A 162 -13.70 3.17 4.57
CA PHE A 162 -12.77 4.07 3.90
C PHE A 162 -11.57 4.44 4.80
N GLY A 163 -11.45 3.82 5.97
CA GLY A 163 -10.49 4.19 7.00
C GLY A 163 -10.89 5.44 7.81
N THR A 164 -10.02 5.84 8.72
CA THR A 164 -10.32 6.88 9.74
C THR A 164 -9.47 8.14 9.60
N CYS A 165 -8.62 8.24 8.57
CA CYS A 165 -7.77 9.40 8.33
C CYS A 165 -8.53 10.68 7.98
N ASP A 166 -7.92 11.84 8.25
CA ASP A 166 -8.54 13.14 7.96
C ASP A 166 -8.75 13.27 6.45
N PRO A 167 -9.94 13.64 5.96
CA PRO A 167 -10.14 13.78 4.52
C PRO A 167 -9.17 14.79 3.89
N ASN A 168 -8.80 15.84 4.62
CA ASN A 168 -7.79 16.79 4.15
C ASN A 168 -6.36 16.20 4.24
N ILE A 169 -5.85 15.76 3.09
CA ILE A 169 -4.51 15.19 2.89
C ILE A 169 -3.40 16.15 3.33
N GLU A 170 -3.61 17.48 3.27
CA GLU A 170 -2.62 18.46 3.71
C GLU A 170 -2.24 18.30 5.20
N LYS A 171 -3.13 17.70 6.00
CA LYS A 171 -2.88 17.43 7.42
C LYS A 171 -2.09 16.15 7.67
N TRP A 172 -1.83 15.34 6.64
CA TRP A 172 -1.13 14.05 6.79
C TRP A 172 0.39 14.22 6.92
N ASN A 173 0.91 15.44 6.77
CA ASN A 173 2.35 15.74 6.78
C ASN A 173 3.15 14.89 5.77
N ILE A 174 2.54 14.59 4.63
CA ILE A 174 3.19 13.86 3.52
C ILE A 174 3.67 14.84 2.45
N GLU A 175 4.84 14.58 1.88
CA GLU A 175 5.28 15.30 0.68
C GLU A 175 4.53 14.76 -0.54
N LEU A 176 3.64 15.58 -1.11
CA LEU A 176 2.94 15.23 -2.35
C LEU A 176 3.91 15.34 -3.54
N PRO A 177 3.89 14.37 -4.48
CA PRO A 177 4.62 14.53 -5.72
C PRO A 177 4.10 15.78 -6.46
N TYR A 178 5.02 16.57 -7.01
CA TYR A 178 4.80 17.93 -7.52
C TYR A 178 3.73 18.05 -8.62
N GLU A 179 3.25 16.93 -9.17
CA GLU A 179 2.23 16.87 -10.22
C GLU A 179 0.79 16.77 -9.68
N ASN A 180 0.59 16.58 -8.36
CA ASN A 180 -0.72 16.27 -7.76
C ASN A 180 -1.34 17.41 -6.93
N TYR A 181 -0.93 18.67 -7.12
CA TYR A 181 -1.46 19.81 -6.33
C TYR A 181 -2.95 20.14 -6.52
N ASN A 182 -3.65 19.48 -7.45
CA ASN A 182 -5.08 19.69 -7.69
C ASN A 182 -5.98 18.56 -7.14
N LEU A 183 -5.47 17.68 -6.29
CA LEU A 183 -6.32 16.70 -5.60
C LEU A 183 -7.29 17.44 -4.65
N LYS A 184 -8.60 17.31 -4.89
CA LYS A 184 -9.61 17.86 -3.98
C LYS A 184 -9.47 17.22 -2.59
N PRO A 185 -9.82 17.92 -1.50
CA PRO A 185 -9.81 17.36 -0.13
C PRO A 185 -10.69 16.10 0.07
N TYR A 186 -11.51 15.72 -0.91
CA TYR A 186 -12.36 14.53 -0.88
C TYR A 186 -12.07 13.60 -2.06
N PHE A 187 -10.97 13.83 -2.77
CA PHE A 187 -10.64 13.10 -3.98
C PHE A 187 -10.54 11.60 -3.74
N TRP A 188 -9.97 11.16 -2.61
CA TRP A 188 -9.83 9.75 -2.32
C TRP A 188 -11.15 9.11 -1.89
N THR A 189 -12.01 9.80 -1.14
CA THR A 189 -13.37 9.31 -0.84
C THR A 189 -14.22 9.20 -2.11
N ASP A 190 -14.03 10.11 -3.07
CA ASP A 190 -14.69 10.11 -4.37
C ASP A 190 -14.14 9.01 -5.31
N ASN A 191 -12.81 8.85 -5.40
CA ASN A 191 -12.15 7.89 -6.31
C ASN A 191 -12.08 6.47 -5.77
N ALA A 192 -12.13 6.29 -4.46
CA ALA A 192 -12.35 4.97 -3.90
C ALA A 192 -13.81 4.49 -4.11
N GLN A 193 -14.64 5.29 -4.82
CA GLN A 193 -16.00 4.95 -5.26
C GLN A 193 -16.92 4.53 -4.09
N TYR A 194 -16.64 5.05 -2.89
CA TYR A 194 -17.45 4.77 -1.71
C TYR A 194 -18.70 5.63 -1.64
N THR A 195 -18.72 6.76 -2.34
CA THR A 195 -19.82 7.73 -2.33
C THR A 195 -20.61 7.68 -3.64
N THR A 196 -21.93 7.51 -3.53
CA THR A 196 -22.86 7.77 -4.64
C THR A 196 -23.17 9.26 -4.65
N LYS A 197 -22.33 10.05 -5.34
CA LYS A 197 -22.52 11.48 -5.69
C LYS A 197 -22.55 12.52 -4.53
N GLY A 198 -21.42 13.20 -4.37
CA GLY A 198 -21.28 14.66 -4.29
C GLY A 198 -22.13 15.45 -3.28
N THR A 199 -21.60 15.66 -2.07
CA THR A 199 -21.72 16.93 -1.31
C THR A 199 -20.58 17.04 -0.27
N PRO A 200 -20.09 18.26 0.03
CA PRO A 200 -18.91 18.53 0.88
C PRO A 200 -19.22 18.58 2.39
N ASN A 201 -20.18 17.78 2.84
CA ASN A 201 -20.37 17.54 4.26
C ASN A 201 -20.19 16.03 4.49
N ILE A 202 -19.22 15.69 5.32
CA ILE A 202 -19.00 14.35 5.85
C ILE A 202 -20.19 14.07 6.76
N ASP A 203 -21.33 13.74 6.14
CA ASP A 203 -22.48 13.21 6.84
C ASP A 203 -22.12 11.76 7.22
N PRO A 204 -22.20 11.36 8.51
CA PRO A 204 -21.97 9.98 8.95
C PRO A 204 -22.98 8.96 8.38
N GLN A 205 -23.75 9.33 7.36
CA GLN A 205 -24.79 8.53 6.76
C GLN A 205 -24.42 8.14 5.33
N GLN A 206 -23.89 6.92 5.20
CA GLN A 206 -23.94 6.04 4.02
C GLN A 206 -25.41 5.72 3.62
N GLU A 207 -26.32 6.69 3.67
CA GLU A 207 -27.76 6.47 3.80
C GLU A 207 -28.43 5.93 2.54
N ASN A 208 -27.75 5.93 1.40
CA ASN A 208 -28.29 5.39 0.14
C ASN A 208 -27.59 4.14 -0.38
N PHE A 209 -26.67 3.53 0.39
CA PHE A 209 -26.24 2.17 0.03
C PHE A 209 -27.28 1.16 0.46
N VAL A 210 -28.12 0.79 -0.50
CA VAL A 210 -29.26 -0.06 -0.28
C VAL A 210 -29.05 -1.31 -1.12
N CYS A 211 -28.92 -2.48 -0.50
CA CYS A 211 -28.72 -3.75 -1.23
C CYS A 211 -29.97 -4.18 -2.04
N PHE A 212 -31.06 -3.41 -2.03
CA PHE A 212 -32.35 -3.79 -2.62
C PHE A 212 -32.34 -3.85 -4.14
N GLU A 213 -31.48 -3.09 -4.82
CA GLU A 213 -31.41 -3.13 -6.30
C GLU A 213 -30.86 -4.46 -6.83
N TYR A 214 -30.29 -5.31 -5.96
CA TYR A 214 -29.58 -6.51 -6.37
C TYR A 214 -30.37 -7.82 -6.15
N SER A 215 -31.55 -7.77 -5.52
CA SER A 215 -32.35 -8.98 -5.23
C SER A 215 -33.26 -9.43 -6.38
N SER A 216 -33.39 -8.64 -7.46
CA SER A 216 -34.39 -8.87 -8.51
C SER A 216 -33.86 -9.47 -9.82
N SER A 217 -32.57 -9.81 -9.94
CA SER A 217 -31.95 -10.17 -11.23
C SER A 217 -31.60 -11.66 -11.44
N THR A 218 -32.04 -12.59 -10.60
CA THR A 218 -31.63 -14.01 -10.72
C THR A 218 -32.79 -15.00 -10.92
N ASN A 219 -33.83 -14.62 -11.66
CA ASN A 219 -34.83 -15.59 -12.15
C ASN A 219 -34.98 -15.46 -13.68
N GLU A 220 -33.94 -15.85 -14.43
CA GLU A 220 -34.02 -16.30 -15.83
C GLU A 220 -32.99 -17.40 -16.08
#